data_AF-H6R5N0-F1
#
_entry.id   AF-H6R5N0-F1
#
_cell.length_a   1.000
_cell.length_b   1.000
_cell.length_c   1.000
_cell.angle_alpha   90.00
_cell.angle_beta   90.00
_cell.angle_gamma   90.00
#
_symmetry.space_group_name_H-M   'P 1'
#
loop_
_entity.id
_entity.type
_entity.pdbx_description
1 polymer ?
#
loop_
_entity_poly.entity_id
_entity_poly.type
_entity_poly.pdbx_seq_one_letter_code
_entity_poly.pdbx_strand_id
1 'polypeptide(L)' 'MNLVLRGLQDRGLLTRPGRAPHGRVLPTQLTRSGREKLHAASAAVRAVERQMFSPLSAEEQGHLRDHLALCIAAIP' A
#
# COMPACT_ATOMS: atom_id res chain seq x y z
N MET A 1 -1.75 7.51 -17.35
CA MET A 1 -1.69 7.64 -15.88
C MET A 1 -2.90 6.93 -15.33
N ASN A 2 -2.75 6.02 -14.38
CA ASN A 2 -3.90 5.37 -13.73
C ASN A 2 -4.75 6.43 -12.98
N LEU A 3 -6.08 6.31 -13.00
CA LEU A 3 -7.00 7.27 -12.37
C LEU A 3 -6.72 7.46 -10.87
N VAL A 4 -6.31 6.40 -10.18
CA VAL A 4 -5.94 6.45 -8.75
C VAL A 4 -4.73 7.37 -8.56
N LEU A 5 -3.68 7.21 -9.36
CA LEU A 5 -2.48 8.04 -9.25
C LEU A 5 -2.76 9.50 -9.57
N ARG A 6 -3.64 9.77 -10.55
CA ARG A 6 -4.09 11.14 -10.85
C ARG A 6 -4.83 11.75 -9.65
N GLY A 7 -5.81 11.04 -9.09
CA GLY A 7 -6.55 11.53 -7.92
C GLY A 7 -5.67 11.74 -6.69
N LEU A 8 -4.65 10.91 -6.47
CA LEU A 8 -3.68 11.10 -5.39
C LEU A 8 -2.75 12.30 -5.64
N GLN A 9 -2.38 12.54 -6.89
CA GLN A 9 -1.59 13.73 -7.28
C GLN A 9 -2.41 15.01 -7.15
N ASP A 10 -3.67 15.02 -7.60
CA ASP A 10 -4.58 16.17 -7.49
C ASP A 10 -4.84 16.56 -6.03
N ARG A 11 -4.77 15.58 -5.12
CA ARG A 11 -4.86 15.77 -3.65
C ARG A 11 -3.51 16.14 -3.00
N GLY A 12 -2.45 16.32 -3.78
CA GLY A 12 -1.11 16.67 -3.27
C GLY A 12 -0.39 15.57 -2.49
N LEU A 13 -0.85 14.32 -2.56
CA LEU A 13 -0.24 13.18 -1.87
C LEU A 13 0.92 12.57 -2.66
N LEU A 14 0.93 12.77 -3.98
CA LEU A 14 2.00 12.36 -4.87
C LEU A 14 2.57 13.56 -5.64
N THR A 15 3.86 13.49 -5.93
CA THR A 15 4.51 14.32 -6.94
C THR A 15 4.95 13.45 -8.11
N ARG A 16 4.84 14.01 -9.30
CA ARG A 16 5.50 13.49 -10.49
C ARG A 16 6.15 14.67 -11.19
N PRO A 17 7.47 14.66 -11.37
CA PRO A 17 8.14 15.80 -11.99
C PRO A 17 7.68 15.92 -13.45
N GLY A 18 7.55 17.16 -13.94
CA GLY A 18 7.20 17.41 -15.35
C GLY A 18 8.33 17.08 -16.33
N ARG A 19 9.56 16.96 -15.82
CA ARG A 19 10.76 16.58 -16.57
C ARG A 19 11.54 15.52 -15.79
N ALA A 20 12.18 14.59 -16.50
CA ALA A 20 12.97 13.56 -15.88
C ALA A 20 14.18 14.19 -15.15
N PRO A 21 14.38 13.91 -13.85
CA PRO A 21 15.56 14.40 -13.14
C PRO A 21 16.83 13.77 -13.72
N HIS A 22 16.76 12.49 -14.13
CA HIS A 22 17.81 11.80 -14.89
C HIS A 22 17.20 10.83 -15.91
N GLY A 23 17.86 10.68 -17.06
CA GLY A 23 17.42 9.77 -18.12
C GLY A 23 16.02 10.11 -18.64
N ARG A 24 15.17 9.08 -18.79
CA ARG A 24 13.81 9.20 -19.36
C ARG A 24 12.69 8.89 -18.37
N VAL A 25 13.01 8.64 -17.11
CA VAL A 25 12.03 8.18 -16.10
C VAL A 25 11.43 9.39 -15.38
N LEU A 26 10.10 9.40 -15.26
CA LEU A 26 9.32 10.37 -14.48
C LEU A 26 8.75 9.68 -13.24
N PRO A 27 9.55 9.50 -12.18
CA PRO A 27 9.13 8.73 -11.01
C PRO A 27 7.98 9.43 -10.30
N THR A 28 7.00 8.65 -9.86
CA THR A 28 5.95 9.14 -8.97
C THR A 28 6.40 8.89 -7.55
N GLN A 29 6.39 9.92 -6.70
CA GLN A 29 6.88 9.87 -5.33
C GLN A 29 5.84 10.39 -4.36
N LEU A 30 5.82 9.86 -3.14
CA LEU A 30 5.00 10.40 -2.07
C LEU A 30 5.54 11.77 -1.63
N THR A 31 4.65 12.72 -1.45
CA THR A 31 4.97 13.96 -0.73
C THR A 31 5.11 13.68 0.77
N ARG A 32 5.50 14.69 1.56
CA ARG A 32 5.47 14.56 3.03
C ARG A 32 4.06 14.23 3.52
N SER A 33 3.06 14.97 3.06
CA SER A 33 1.64 14.70 3.38
C SER A 33 1.19 13.32 2.88
N GLY A 34 1.67 12.89 1.71
CA GLY A 34 1.47 11.54 1.19
C GLY A 34 1.98 10.46 2.14
N ARG A 35 3.20 10.62 2.68
CA ARG A 35 3.77 9.68 3.66
C ARG A 35 2.99 9.66 4.97
N GLU A 36 2.61 10.82 5.50
CA GLU A 36 1.78 10.93 6.71
C GLU A 36 0.44 10.21 6.51
N LYS A 37 -0.22 10.45 5.36
CA LYS A 37 -1.50 9.80 5.03
C LYS A 37 -1.35 8.30 4.87
N LEU A 38 -0.28 7.84 4.22
CA LEU A 38 0.04 6.41 4.11
C LEU A 38 0.23 5.80 5.49
N HIS A 39 0.93 6.48 6.40
CA HIS A 39 1.17 5.96 7.74
C HIS A 39 -0.13 5.80 8.54
N ALA A 40 -1.00 6.80 8.50
CA ALA A 40 -2.33 6.72 9.12
C ALA A 40 -3.20 5.62 8.52
N ALA A 41 -3.20 5.47 7.19
CA ALA A 41 -3.94 4.41 6.51
C ALA A 41 -3.40 3.02 6.89
N SER A 42 -2.08 2.83 6.89
CA SER A 42 -1.45 1.58 7.31
C SER A 42 -1.79 1.22 8.76
N ALA A 43 -1.83 2.20 9.66
CA ALA A 43 -2.23 1.97 11.05
C ALA A 43 -3.69 1.51 11.15
N ALA A 44 -4.60 2.15 10.41
CA ALA A 44 -6.01 1.77 10.37
C ALA A 44 -6.22 0.35 9.81
N VAL A 45 -5.52 0.01 8.72
CA VAL A 45 -5.58 -1.35 8.13
C VAL A 45 -5.08 -2.40 9.13
N ARG A 46 -3.95 -2.16 9.80
CA ARG A 46 -3.43 -3.08 10.84
C ARG A 46 -4.38 -3.24 12.02
N ALA A 47 -5.12 -2.18 12.40
CA ALA A 47 -6.11 -2.29 13.46
C ALA A 47 -7.25 -3.25 13.06
N VAL A 48 -7.75 -3.13 11.83
CA VAL A 48 -8.76 -4.05 11.29
C VAL A 48 -8.22 -5.47 11.18
N GLU A 49 -6.99 -5.65 10.69
CA GLU A 49 -6.34 -6.95 10.60
C GLU A 49 -6.26 -7.61 11.98
N ARG A 50 -5.77 -6.90 13.01
CA ARG A 50 -5.72 -7.45 14.38
C ARG A 50 -7.09 -7.85 14.92
N GLN A 51 -8.14 -7.11 14.59
CA GLN A 51 -9.50 -7.46 14.99
C GLN A 51 -9.97 -8.73 14.28
N MET A 52 -9.75 -8.83 12.96
CA MET A 52 -10.12 -10.01 12.16
C MET A 52 -9.42 -11.28 12.65
N PHE A 53 -8.15 -11.18 13.03
CA PHE A 53 -7.34 -12.31 13.51
C PHE A 53 -7.45 -12.54 15.03
N SER A 54 -8.19 -11.70 15.78
CA SER A 54 -8.31 -11.82 17.24
C SER A 54 -8.85 -13.15 17.76
N PRO A 55 -9.69 -13.93 17.03
CA PRO A 55 -10.11 -15.25 17.48
C PRO A 55 -9.04 -16.35 17.34
N LEU A 56 -7.93 -16.08 16.64
CA LEU A 56 -6.90 -17.05 16.30
C LEU A 56 -5.66 -16.88 17.17
N SER A 57 -5.08 -17.98 17.63
CA SER A 57 -3.75 -18.02 18.25
C SER A 57 -2.66 -17.59 17.26
N ALA A 58 -1.52 -17.12 17.76
CA ALA A 58 -0.43 -16.64 16.90
C ALA A 58 0.04 -17.66 15.85
N GLU A 59 0.01 -18.96 16.19
CA GLU A 59 0.32 -20.06 15.28
C GLU A 59 -0.74 -20.18 14.16
N GLU A 60 -2.02 -20.19 14.51
CA GLU A 60 -3.12 -20.23 13.54
C GLU A 60 -3.12 -19.01 12.61
N GLN A 61 -2.76 -17.83 13.13
CA GLN A 61 -2.59 -16.63 12.30
C GLN A 61 -1.44 -16.77 11.30
N GLY A 62 -0.36 -17.46 11.67
CA GLY A 62 0.75 -17.80 10.77
C GLY A 62 0.27 -18.72 9.65
N HIS A 63 -0.36 -19.84 10.02
CA HIS A 63 -0.89 -20.81 9.04
C HIS A 63 -1.88 -20.17 8.07
N LEU A 64 -2.79 -19.32 8.54
CA LEU A 64 -3.74 -18.64 7.66
C LEU A 64 -3.04 -17.73 6.65
N ARG A 65 -2.00 -16.98 7.06
CA ARG A 65 -1.23 -16.12 6.15
C ARG A 65 -0.49 -16.93 5.11
N ASP A 66 0.12 -18.04 5.50
CA ASP A 66 0.84 -18.94 4.58
C ASP A 66 -0.11 -19.55 3.55
N HIS A 67 -1.28 -20.05 4.00
CA HIS A 67 -2.29 -20.58 3.09
C HIS A 67 -2.82 -19.53 2.11
N LEU A 68 -3.07 -18.29 2.56
CA LEU A 68 -3.47 -17.20 1.68
C LEU A 68 -2.37 -16.83 0.67
N ALA A 69 -1.11 -16.81 1.10
CA ALA A 69 0.03 -16.56 0.20
C ALA A 69 0.15 -17.64 -0.89
N LEU A 70 -0.07 -18.91 -0.53
CA LEU A 70 -0.13 -20.01 -1.50
C LEU A 70 -1.29 -19.83 -2.50
N CYS A 71 -2.48 -19.42 -2.05
CA CYS A 71 -3.60 -19.13 -2.94
C CYS A 71 -3.27 -18.00 -3.93
N ILE A 72 -2.62 -16.92 -3.49
CA ILE A 72 -2.20 -15.80 -4.36
C ILE A 72 -1.20 -16.30 -5.42
N ALA A 73 -0.21 -17.10 -5.00
CA ALA A 73 0.82 -17.63 -5.90
C ALA A 73 0.27 -18.58 -6.97
N ALA A 74 -0.91 -19.16 -6.75
CA ALA A 74 -1.57 -20.05 -7.70
C ALA A 74 -2.36 -19.31 -8.80
N ILE A 75 -2.55 -17.99 -8.68
CA ILE A 75 -3.27 -17.18 -9.68
C ILE A 75 -2.24 -16.55 -10.65
N PRO A 76 -2.33 -16.83 -11.97
CA PRO A 76 -1.38 -16.34 -12.98
C PRO A 76 -1.51 -14.83 -13.29
#